data_AF-A0A4Q6V3T7-F1
#
_entry.id   AF-A0A4Q6V3T7-F1
#
_cell.length_a   1.000
_cell.length_b   1.000
_cell.length_c   1.000
_cell.angle_alpha   90.00
_cell.angle_beta   90.00
_cell.angle_gamma   90.00
#
_symmetry.space_group_name_H-M   'P 1'
#
loop_
_entity.id
_entity.type
_entity.pdbx_description
1 polymer ?
#
loop_
_entity_poly.entity_id
_entity_poly.type
_entity_poly.pdbx_seq_one_letter_code
_entity_poly.pdbx_strand_id
1 'polypeptide(L)' 'MYANALKPWHLLIVALVVIVLFGSKKLPDAARGLGRSLRILKSEARALKEEEGAAATPAEQAKAEGAKAGRPAPPAA' A
#
# COMPACT_ATOMS: atom_id res chain seq x y z
N MET A 1 24.08 4.56 -24.02
CA MET A 1 22.96 4.05 -24.84
C MET A 1 22.45 2.70 -24.32
N TYR A 2 21.86 2.64 -23.11
CA TYR A 2 21.18 1.43 -22.58
C TYR A 2 20.05 1.78 -21.58
N ALA A 3 19.33 2.88 -21.82
CA ALA A 3 18.27 3.34 -20.90
C ALA A 3 16.92 2.63 -21.16
N ASN A 4 16.94 1.34 -21.50
CA ASN A 4 15.72 0.51 -21.65
C ASN A 4 15.48 -0.41 -20.44
N ALA A 5 16.26 -0.26 -19.37
CA ALA A 5 16.30 -1.14 -18.21
C ALA A 5 15.02 -1.17 -17.37
N LEU A 6 14.01 -0.37 -17.69
CA LEU A 6 12.75 -0.34 -16.96
C LEU A 6 11.56 -0.11 -17.90
N LYS A 7 11.48 -0.81 -19.05
CA LYS A 7 10.25 -0.76 -19.87
C LYS A 7 9.10 -1.25 -18.98
N PRO A 8 8.17 -0.37 -18.54
CA PRO A 8 7.05 -0.74 -17.69
C PRO A 8 6.18 -1.83 -18.33
N TRP A 9 6.33 -1.98 -19.64
CA TRP A 9 5.75 -3.01 -20.48
C TRP A 9 5.93 -4.44 -19.96
N HIS A 10 7.12 -4.81 -19.45
CA HIS A 10 7.33 -6.18 -18.94
C HIS A 10 6.58 -6.42 -17.63
N LEU A 11 6.61 -5.44 -16.72
CA LEU A 11 5.84 -5.51 -15.48
C LEU A 11 4.34 -5.61 -15.76
N LEU A 12 3.85 -4.92 -16.79
CA LEU A 12 2.46 -4.98 -17.23
C LEU A 12 2.07 -6.38 -17.71
N ILE A 13 2.94 -7.02 -18.50
CA ILE A 13 2.76 -8.41 -18.97
C ILE A 13 2.77 -9.39 -17.80
N VAL A 14 3.74 -9.28 -16.88
CA VAL A 14 3.80 -10.15 -15.70
C VAL A 14 2.57 -9.96 -14.82
N ALA A 15 2.16 -8.72 -14.54
CA ALA A 15 0.95 -8.43 -13.79
C ALA A 15 -0.29 -9.03 -14.45
N LEU A 16 -0.39 -8.95 -15.78
CA LEU A 16 -1.49 -9.56 -16.54
C LEU A 16 -1.51 -11.09 -16.36
N VAL A 17 -0.36 -11.75 -16.49
CA VAL A 17 -0.24 -13.21 -16.29
C VAL A 17 -0.62 -13.60 -14.86
N VAL A 18 -0.16 -12.85 -13.86
CA VAL A 18 -0.53 -13.11 -12.45
C VAL A 18 -2.03 -12.92 -12.23
N ILE A 19 -2.65 -11.88 -12.82
CA ILE A 19 -4.11 -11.68 -12.74
C ILE A 19 -4.88 -12.83 -13.38
N VAL A 20 -4.40 -13.38 -14.50
CA VAL A 20 -5.06 -14.52 -15.17
C VAL A 20 -4.93 -15.79 -14.33
N LEU A 21 -3.76 -16.06 -13.75
CA LEU A 21 -3.51 -17.26 -12.93
C LEU A 21 -4.20 -17.22 -11.57
N PHE A 22 -4.14 -16.09 -10.87
CA PHE A 22 -4.71 -15.93 -9.52
C PHE A 22 -6.16 -15.45 -9.55
N GLY A 23 -6.59 -14.79 -10.62
CA GLY A 23 -7.90 -14.17 -10.74
C GLY A 23 -7.95 -12.73 -10.21
N SER A 24 -8.78 -11.90 -10.82
CA SER A 24 -8.92 -10.46 -10.52
C SER A 24 -9.35 -10.12 -9.09
N LYS A 25 -9.97 -11.06 -8.36
CA LYS A 25 -10.35 -10.86 -6.95
C LYS A 25 -9.28 -11.30 -5.95
N LYS A 26 -8.42 -12.28 -6.26
CA LYS A 26 -7.45 -12.83 -5.29
C LYS A 26 -6.19 -12.00 -5.16
N LEU A 27 -5.74 -11.39 -6.25
CA LEU A 27 -4.58 -10.48 -6.23
C LEU A 27 -4.81 -9.26 -5.31
N PRO A 28 -5.91 -8.48 -5.43
CA PRO A 28 -6.16 -7.36 -4.53
C PRO A 28 -6.52 -7.80 -3.12
N ASP A 29 -7.15 -8.96 -2.94
CA ASP A 29 -7.48 -9.49 -1.61
C ASP A 29 -6.22 -9.91 -0.85
N ALA A 30 -5.30 -10.63 -1.50
CA ALA A 30 -3.99 -10.97 -0.97
C ALA A 30 -3.15 -9.73 -0.67
N ALA A 31 -3.13 -8.74 -1.58
CA ALA A 31 -2.45 -7.47 -1.34
C ALA A 31 -3.05 -6.70 -0.16
N ARG A 32 -4.38 -6.72 0.03
CA ARG A 32 -5.05 -6.11 1.19
C ARG A 32 -4.81 -6.86 2.49
N GLY A 33 -4.70 -8.18 2.46
CA GLY A 33 -4.33 -9.00 3.62
C GLY A 33 -2.89 -8.78 4.05
N LEU A 34 -1.96 -8.88 3.09
CA LEU A 34 -0.54 -8.61 3.30
C LEU A 34 -0.29 -7.16 3.72
N GLY A 35 -0.98 -6.19 3.11
CA GLY A 35 -0.86 -4.77 3.46
C GLY A 35 -1.30 -4.46 4.89
N ARG A 36 -2.35 -5.13 5.39
CA ARG A 36 -2.78 -5.00 6.80
C ARG A 36 -1.74 -5.54 7.77
N SER A 37 -1.17 -6.72 7.49
CA SER A 37 -0.11 -7.31 8.31
C SER A 37 1.17 -6.47 8.27
N LEU A 38 1.60 -6.04 7.08
CA LEU A 38 2.75 -5.14 6.89
C LEU A 38 2.54 -3.81 7.59
N ARG A 39 1.32 -3.27 7.67
CA ARG A 39 1.05 -2.03 8.39
C ARG A 39 1.24 -2.19 9.90
N ILE A 40 0.79 -3.30 10.47
CA ILE A 40 1.02 -3.60 11.90
C ILE A 40 2.52 -3.73 12.16
N LEU A 41 3.21 -4.56 11.37
CA LEU A 41 4.66 -4.74 11.44
C LEU A 41 5.43 -3.42 11.21
N LYS A 42 4.92 -2.55 10.32
CA LYS A 42 5.48 -1.23 10.05
C LYS A 42 5.34 -0.31 11.25
N SER A 43 4.18 -0.29 11.90
CA SER A 43 3.95 0.52 13.10
C SER A 43 4.82 0.06 14.27
N GLU A 44 4.95 -1.25 14.47
CA GLU A 44 5.83 -1.82 15.49
C GLU A 44 7.31 -1.51 15.16
N ALA A 45 7.74 -1.78 13.92
CA ALA A 45 9.11 -1.46 13.48
C ALA A 45 9.42 0.05 13.50
N ARG A 46 8.40 0.92 13.35
CA ARG A 46 8.55 2.38 13.49
C ARG A 46 8.79 2.76 14.95
N ALA A 47 8.03 2.19 15.88
CA ALA A 47 8.19 2.44 17.31
C ALA A 47 9.59 2.06 17.80
N LEU A 48 10.12 0.90 17.37
CA LEU A 48 11.50 0.50 17.67
C LEU A 48 12.52 1.48 17.08
N LYS A 49 12.27 1.99 15.88
CA LYS A 49 13.16 2.94 15.20
C LYS A 49 13.11 4.34 15.78
N GLU A 50 11.97 4.74 16.35
CA GLU A 50 11.80 6.01 17.08
C GLU A 50 12.44 5.97 18.46
N GLU A 51 12.47 4.81 19.13
CA GLU A 51 13.21 4.64 20.40
C GLU A 51 14.73 4.71 20.22
N GLU A 52 15.27 4.25 19.09
CA GLU A 52 16.72 4.22 18.84
C GLU A 52 17.28 5.59 18.34
N GLY A 53 16.42 6.53 17.93
CA GLY A 53 16.85 7.83 17.43
C GLY A 53 15.71 8.84 17.38
N ALA A 54 15.74 9.77 18.33
CA ALA A 54 14.71 10.80 18.51
C ALA A 54 14.34 11.55 17.22
N ALA A 55 13.03 11.81 17.09
CA ALA A 55 12.33 12.74 16.18
C ALA A 55 11.95 12.25 14.77
N ALA A 56 10.74 11.68 14.66
CA ALA A 56 9.90 11.89 13.49
C ALA A 56 8.44 12.09 13.92
N THR A 57 7.99 13.35 13.96
CA THR A 57 6.67 13.79 14.39
C THR A 57 5.52 12.98 13.74
N PRO A 58 4.70 12.25 14.51
CA PRO A 58 3.61 11.39 14.00
C PRO A 58 2.41 12.11 13.31
N ALA A 59 2.41 13.45 13.27
CA ALA A 59 1.22 14.25 12.94
C ALA A 59 0.84 14.29 11.44
N GLU A 60 1.74 13.97 10.52
CA GLU A 60 1.44 14.00 9.07
C GLU A 60 0.88 12.66 8.54
N GLN A 61 1.22 11.53 9.16
CA GLN A 61 0.92 10.20 8.60
C GLN A 61 -0.48 9.67 8.95
N ALA A 62 -1.14 10.20 9.99
CA ALA A 62 -2.50 9.81 10.34
C ALA A 62 -3.59 10.54 9.51
N LYS A 63 -3.30 11.75 8.99
CA LYS A 63 -4.30 12.59 8.33
C LYS A 63 -4.60 12.18 6.88
N ALA A 64 -3.69 11.46 6.23
CA ALA A 64 -3.88 11.00 4.86
C ALA A 64 -4.59 9.62 4.75
N GLU A 65 -4.48 8.75 5.77
CA GLU A 65 -5.01 7.38 5.67
C GLU A 65 -6.48 7.24 6.08
N GLY A 66 -7.00 8.13 6.92
CA GLY A 66 -8.42 8.16 7.30
C GLY A 66 -9.35 8.80 6.28
N ALA A 67 -8.83 9.57 5.31
CA ALA A 67 -9.66 10.41 4.43
C ALA A 67 -10.13 9.74 3.13
N LYS A 68 -9.63 8.54 2.78
CA LYS A 68 -10.07 7.82 1.55
C LYS A 68 -10.72 6.46 1.76
N ALA A 69 -10.90 5.99 3.01
CA ALA A 69 -11.41 4.65 3.28
C ALA A 69 -12.90 4.57 3.69
N GLY A 70 -13.67 5.66 3.66
CA GLY A 70 -15.11 5.52 3.88
C GLY A 70 -15.89 6.82 4.04
N ARG A 71 -16.28 7.43 2.92
CA ARG A 71 -17.56 8.16 2.78
C ARG A 71 -17.75 8.58 1.33
N PRO A 72 -18.54 7.83 0.54
CA PRO A 72 -19.41 8.43 -0.44
C PRO A 72 -20.80 8.64 0.17
N ALA A 73 -21.35 9.83 -0.12
CA ALA A 73 -22.74 10.27 -0.11
C ALA A 73 -23.33 10.94 1.18
N PRO A 74 -23.95 12.13 1.02
CA PRO A 74 -24.39 13.05 2.08
C PRO A 74 -25.73 12.65 2.72
N PRO A 75 -26.07 13.20 3.92
CA PRO A 75 -27.43 13.14 4.45
C PRO A 75 -28.33 14.09 3.65
N ALA A 76 -29.19 13.53 2.78
CA ALA A 76 -30.32 14.27 2.22
C ALA A 76 -31.52 14.05 3.15
N ALA A 77 -31.89 15.11 3.87
CA ALA A 77 -33.20 15.31 4.47
C ALA A 77 -34.03 16.21 3.53
#